data_AF-A0A2N0NHI7-F1
#
_entry.id   AF-A0A2N0NHI7-F1
#
_cell.length_a   1.000
_cell.length_b   1.000
_cell.length_c   1.000
_cell.angle_alpha   90.00
_cell.angle_beta   90.00
_cell.angle_gamma   90.00
#
_symmetry.space_group_name_H-M   'P 1'
#
loop_
_entity.id
_entity.type
_entity.pdbx_description
1 polymer ?
#
loop_
_entity_poly.entity_id
_entity_poly.type
_entity_poly.pdbx_seq_one_letter_code
_entity_poly.pdbx_strand_id
1 'polypeptide(L)'
;GFSDMDSWFIERDIKEIKKNAIAWKNCKIEEQCQTHVSETLVRWSEMYCLLYFNPVHFLVIDPMHCLFLSIARWIVIRLWIEEEKLSSQDLLLMQKRANEIQVPADIGRIPGKISIGDGFSGFSTDQWKTFMLIYATPITWNLLKETDQRILANFVRVCNILVCRIVSINGLKEAHTRLLALVKEIEREYGPKKISPNLHLCLHLCKCSLDYGPLYAFWCFSTERMNGLLGNFVR
;
A
#
# COMPACT_ATOMS: atom_id res chain seq x y z
N GLY A 1 -6.30 15.52 -10.26
CA GLY A 1 -6.97 14.85 -9.13
C GLY A 1 -7.34 13.45 -9.59
N PHE A 2 -8.32 12.79 -9.00
CA PHE A 2 -8.87 11.53 -9.58
C PHE A 2 -10.04 11.77 -10.55
N SER A 3 -10.37 13.02 -10.85
CA SER A 3 -11.43 13.40 -11.81
C SER A 3 -11.12 12.97 -13.25
N ASP A 4 -9.85 12.93 -13.62
CA ASP A 4 -9.33 12.61 -14.94
C ASP A 4 -8.55 11.29 -14.94
N MET A 5 -8.82 10.41 -13.97
CA MET A 5 -8.08 9.15 -13.76
C MET A 5 -7.96 8.31 -15.03
N ASP A 6 -9.02 8.20 -15.82
CA ASP A 6 -9.01 7.41 -17.05
C ASP A 6 -8.05 7.95 -18.12
N SER A 7 -7.61 9.21 -18.02
CA SER A 7 -6.65 9.82 -18.95
C SER A 7 -5.20 9.49 -18.61
N TRP A 8 -4.90 9.18 -17.35
CA TRP A 8 -3.53 8.92 -16.88
C TRP A 8 -3.33 7.51 -16.32
N PHE A 9 -4.40 6.77 -16.04
CA PHE A 9 -4.37 5.34 -15.66
C PHE A 9 -4.48 4.45 -16.89
N ILE A 10 -3.59 4.68 -17.86
CA ILE A 10 -3.57 3.96 -19.14
C ILE A 10 -2.35 3.04 -19.15
N GLU A 11 -2.56 1.81 -19.59
CA GLU A 11 -1.48 0.84 -19.77
C GLU A 11 -0.51 1.32 -20.86
N ARG A 12 0.79 1.26 -20.59
CA ARG A 12 1.82 1.64 -21.56
C ARG A 12 2.04 0.51 -22.56
N ASP A 13 2.30 0.86 -23.83
CA ASP A 13 2.65 -0.14 -24.84
C ASP A 13 4.07 -0.69 -24.61
N ILE A 14 4.17 -2.00 -24.46
CA ILE A 14 5.45 -2.71 -24.33
C ILE A 14 6.38 -2.49 -25.53
N LYS A 15 5.83 -2.39 -26.75
CA LYS A 15 6.65 -2.18 -27.96
C LYS A 15 7.31 -0.81 -27.93
N GLU A 16 6.55 0.20 -27.51
CA GLU A 16 7.06 1.56 -27.33
C GLU A 16 8.12 1.61 -26.22
N ILE A 17 7.89 0.96 -25.08
CA ILE A 17 8.87 0.87 -24.00
C ILE A 17 10.16 0.19 -24.49
N LYS A 18 10.08 -0.93 -25.22
CA LYS A 18 11.26 -1.61 -25.77
C LYS A 18 12.01 -0.72 -26.76
N LYS A 19 11.31 -0.01 -27.64
CA LYS A 19 11.90 0.97 -28.56
C LYS A 19 12.63 2.07 -27.79
N ASN A 20 12.00 2.64 -26.77
CA ASN A 20 12.58 3.69 -25.94
C ASN A 20 13.78 3.18 -25.12
N ALA A 21 13.75 1.94 -24.64
CA ALA A 21 14.89 1.33 -23.94
C ALA A 21 16.11 1.15 -24.86
N ILE A 22 15.89 0.73 -26.11
CA ILE A 22 16.97 0.61 -27.11
C ILE A 22 17.50 2.00 -27.49
N ALA A 23 16.63 2.98 -27.66
CA ALA A 23 17.04 4.36 -27.92
C ALA A 23 17.93 4.90 -26.79
N TRP A 24 17.55 4.67 -25.52
CA TRP A 24 18.38 5.01 -24.36
C TRP A 24 19.74 4.30 -24.37
N LYS A 25 19.77 3.00 -24.72
CA LYS A 25 21.02 2.22 -24.83
C LYS A 25 22.00 2.82 -25.85
N ASN A 26 21.46 3.43 -26.91
CA ASN A 26 22.24 4.01 -28.00
C ASN A 26 22.67 5.46 -27.74
N CYS A 27 22.21 6.10 -26.66
CA CYS A 27 22.69 7.41 -26.25
C CYS A 27 24.19 7.34 -25.91
N LYS A 28 24.97 8.30 -26.42
CA LYS A 28 26.44 8.30 -26.26
C LYS A 28 26.93 9.21 -25.14
N ILE A 29 26.10 10.18 -24.74
CA ILE A 29 26.45 11.23 -23.78
C ILE A 29 25.41 11.22 -22.66
N GLU A 30 25.86 11.45 -21.43
CA GLU A 30 25.01 11.41 -20.24
C GLU A 30 23.82 12.38 -20.32
N GLU A 31 24.02 13.59 -20.83
CA GLU A 31 22.95 14.58 -21.02
C GLU A 31 21.82 14.03 -21.92
N GLN A 32 22.17 13.32 -23.00
CA GLN A 32 21.17 12.69 -23.88
C GLN A 32 20.40 11.58 -23.15
N CYS A 33 21.10 10.78 -22.34
CA CYS A 33 20.47 9.75 -21.51
C CYS A 33 19.48 10.37 -20.50
N GLN A 34 19.86 11.48 -19.88
CA GLN A 34 19.03 12.18 -18.90
C GLN A 34 17.79 12.80 -19.56
N THR A 35 17.96 13.50 -20.68
CA THR A 35 16.85 14.05 -21.48
C THR A 35 15.90 12.94 -21.93
N HIS A 36 16.42 11.84 -22.49
CA HIS A 36 15.59 10.71 -22.91
C HIS A 36 14.78 10.09 -21.77
N VAL A 37 15.39 9.93 -20.59
CA VAL A 37 14.67 9.44 -19.40
C VAL A 37 13.60 10.44 -18.95
N SER A 38 13.87 11.74 -19.01
CA SER A 38 12.89 12.75 -18.62
C SER A 38 11.64 12.74 -19.53
N GLU A 39 11.83 12.46 -20.83
CA GLU A 39 10.76 12.42 -21.82
C GLU A 39 10.00 11.09 -21.81
N THR A 40 10.71 9.97 -21.67
CA THR A 40 10.14 8.62 -21.88
C THR A 40 9.94 7.83 -20.59
N LEU A 41 10.61 8.21 -19.49
CA LEU A 41 10.68 7.48 -18.22
C LEU A 41 11.26 6.07 -18.35
N VAL A 42 12.04 5.78 -19.39
CA VAL A 42 12.58 4.44 -19.67
C VAL A 42 14.11 4.45 -19.69
N ARG A 43 14.72 3.43 -19.07
CA ARG A 43 16.16 3.12 -19.14
C ARG A 43 16.37 1.72 -19.73
N TRP A 44 17.54 1.47 -20.30
CA TRP A 44 17.93 0.11 -20.72
C TRP A 44 18.19 -0.79 -19.50
N SER A 45 17.91 -2.07 -19.68
CA SER A 45 18.26 -3.18 -18.80
C SER A 45 18.45 -4.43 -19.67
N GLU A 46 19.38 -5.31 -19.31
CA GLU A 46 19.55 -6.59 -20.02
C GLU A 46 18.31 -7.47 -19.96
N MET A 47 17.38 -7.23 -19.03
CA MET A 47 16.09 -7.92 -19.01
C MET A 47 15.29 -7.72 -20.30
N TYR A 48 15.47 -6.61 -21.03
CA TYR A 48 14.80 -6.37 -22.31
C TYR A 48 15.22 -7.33 -23.42
N CYS A 49 16.36 -8.02 -23.28
CA CYS A 49 16.80 -9.07 -24.20
C CYS A 49 15.95 -10.35 -24.07
N LEU A 50 15.25 -10.54 -22.95
CA LEU A 50 14.38 -11.69 -22.74
C LEU A 50 13.06 -11.49 -23.49
N LEU A 51 12.78 -12.37 -24.46
CA LEU A 51 11.58 -12.26 -25.31
C LEU A 51 10.27 -12.19 -24.50
N TYR A 52 10.21 -12.93 -23.38
CA TYR A 52 9.06 -13.01 -22.50
C TYR A 52 8.97 -11.86 -21.48
N PHE A 53 10.01 -11.04 -21.32
CA PHE A 53 10.00 -9.98 -20.33
C PHE A 53 9.04 -8.85 -20.72
N ASN A 54 8.08 -8.58 -19.84
CA ASN A 54 7.12 -7.50 -19.97
C ASN A 54 7.20 -6.56 -18.75
N PRO A 55 7.92 -5.43 -18.82
CA PRO A 55 8.08 -4.53 -17.68
C PRO A 55 6.77 -3.87 -17.21
N VAL A 56 5.73 -3.85 -18.05
CA VAL A 56 4.42 -3.27 -17.70
C VAL A 56 3.70 -4.17 -16.70
N HIS A 57 3.76 -5.49 -16.92
CA HIS A 57 3.13 -6.47 -16.04
C HIS A 57 4.08 -7.05 -14.99
N PHE A 58 5.40 -6.99 -15.21
CA PHE A 58 6.41 -7.64 -14.35
C PHE A 58 6.92 -6.77 -13.22
N LEU A 59 6.36 -5.56 -13.09
CA LEU A 59 6.58 -4.70 -11.94
C LEU A 59 5.52 -5.00 -10.87
N VAL A 60 5.81 -5.98 -10.01
CA VAL A 60 4.92 -6.36 -8.91
C VAL A 60 5.05 -5.36 -7.77
N ILE A 61 3.91 -4.85 -7.30
CA ILE A 61 3.85 -4.01 -6.11
C ILE A 61 3.75 -4.91 -4.90
N ASP A 62 4.74 -4.83 -4.00
CA ASP A 62 4.68 -5.60 -2.76
C ASP A 62 3.53 -5.08 -1.86
N PRO A 63 2.55 -5.93 -1.56
CA PRO A 63 1.36 -5.55 -0.80
C PRO A 63 1.69 -5.30 0.68
N MET A 64 2.73 -5.91 1.23
CA MET A 64 3.11 -5.71 2.62
C MET A 64 3.54 -4.24 2.84
N HIS A 65 4.46 -3.74 2.01
CA HIS A 65 4.91 -2.35 2.07
C HIS A 65 3.82 -1.38 1.60
N CYS A 66 3.10 -1.70 0.53
CA CYS A 66 2.10 -0.79 -0.03
C CYS A 66 0.85 -0.65 0.86
N LEU A 67 0.22 -1.76 1.28
CA LEU A 67 -0.99 -1.68 2.09
C LEU A 67 -0.68 -1.31 3.54
N PHE A 68 0.22 -2.02 4.21
CA PHE A 68 0.36 -1.89 5.66
C PHE A 68 1.40 -0.85 6.07
N LEU A 69 2.64 -0.96 5.57
CA LEU A 69 3.66 -0.02 5.99
C LEU A 69 3.42 1.40 5.43
N SER A 70 2.82 1.49 4.25
CA SER A 70 2.51 2.75 3.59
C SER A 70 1.11 3.22 3.90
N ILE A 71 0.06 2.62 3.32
CA ILE A 71 -1.30 3.21 3.39
C ILE A 71 -1.89 3.15 4.79
N ALA A 72 -1.81 2.02 5.49
CA ALA A 72 -2.39 1.89 6.82
C ALA A 72 -1.77 2.90 7.79
N ARG A 73 -0.44 2.94 7.83
CA ARG A 73 0.31 3.95 8.60
C ARG A 73 -0.05 5.36 8.16
N TRP A 74 -0.10 5.62 6.86
CA TRP A 74 -0.36 6.94 6.32
C TRP A 74 -1.75 7.45 6.69
N ILE A 75 -2.80 6.62 6.60
CA ILE A 75 -4.16 7.00 7.04
C ILE A 75 -4.14 7.39 8.52
N VAL A 76 -3.60 6.54 9.40
CA VAL A 76 -3.64 6.81 10.84
C VAL A 76 -2.81 8.05 11.20
N ILE A 77 -1.56 8.11 10.75
CA ILE A 77 -0.65 9.19 11.15
C ILE A 77 -0.98 10.50 10.42
N ARG A 78 -1.07 10.48 9.08
CA ARG A 78 -1.16 11.70 8.26
C ARG A 78 -2.56 12.27 8.12
N LEU A 79 -3.60 11.45 8.32
CA LEU A 79 -4.99 11.89 8.22
C LEU A 79 -5.70 12.00 9.56
N TRP A 80 -5.39 11.13 10.53
CA TRP A 80 -6.12 11.15 11.80
C TRP A 80 -5.37 11.86 12.92
N ILE A 81 -4.06 11.65 13.05
CA ILE A 81 -3.26 12.30 14.10
C ILE A 81 -2.85 13.72 13.68
N GLU A 82 -2.18 13.88 12.53
CA GLU A 82 -1.67 15.19 12.09
C GLU A 82 -2.75 16.22 11.75
N GLU A 83 -3.95 15.76 11.36
CA GLU A 83 -5.11 16.63 11.11
C GLU A 83 -6.03 16.73 12.34
N GLU A 84 -5.53 16.32 13.51
CA GLU A 84 -6.19 16.44 14.82
C GLU A 84 -7.59 15.81 14.88
N LYS A 85 -7.86 14.76 14.07
CA LYS A 85 -9.10 13.98 14.14
C LYS A 85 -9.12 13.05 15.35
N LEU A 86 -7.94 12.64 15.83
CA LEU A 86 -7.74 11.87 17.05
C LEU A 86 -6.80 12.64 17.97
N SER A 87 -7.27 12.93 19.18
CA SER A 87 -6.47 13.58 20.22
C SER A 87 -5.60 12.57 20.99
N SER A 88 -4.66 13.07 21.79
CA SER A 88 -3.88 12.22 22.71
C SER A 88 -4.77 11.46 23.71
N GLN A 89 -5.91 12.01 24.10
CA GLN A 89 -6.88 11.33 24.97
C GLN A 89 -7.57 10.17 24.23
N ASP A 90 -7.88 10.35 22.95
CA ASP A 90 -8.43 9.29 22.10
C ASP A 90 -7.43 8.15 21.93
N LEU A 91 -6.14 8.45 21.75
CA LEU A 91 -5.10 7.43 21.67
C LEU A 91 -4.95 6.61 22.97
N LEU A 92 -5.09 7.26 24.13
CA LEU A 92 -5.12 6.56 25.43
C LEU A 92 -6.34 5.65 25.56
N LEU A 93 -7.52 6.13 25.12
CA LEU A 93 -8.74 5.33 25.10
C LEU A 93 -8.62 4.14 24.13
N MET A 94 -8.05 4.34 22.95
CA MET A 94 -7.75 3.28 21.99
C MET A 94 -6.82 2.24 22.58
N GLN A 95 -5.76 2.65 23.29
CA GLN A 95 -4.85 1.72 23.95
C GLN A 95 -5.56 0.92 25.05
N LYS A 96 -6.44 1.56 25.84
CA LYS A 96 -7.25 0.87 26.84
C LYS A 96 -8.15 -0.19 26.19
N ARG A 97 -8.89 0.17 25.14
CA ARG A 97 -9.76 -0.76 24.40
C ARG A 97 -8.97 -1.90 23.76
N ALA A 98 -7.79 -1.61 23.21
CA ALA A 98 -6.93 -2.64 22.64
C ALA A 98 -6.47 -3.66 23.68
N ASN A 99 -6.18 -3.23 24.92
CA ASN A 99 -5.80 -4.12 26.01
C ASN A 99 -6.95 -5.02 26.50
N GLU A 100 -8.20 -4.61 26.29
CA GLU A 100 -9.40 -5.39 26.65
C GLU A 100 -9.71 -6.50 25.63
N ILE A 101 -9.25 -6.35 24.37
CA ILE A 101 -9.48 -7.34 23.32
C ILE A 101 -8.55 -8.54 23.51
N GLN A 102 -9.15 -9.70 23.74
CA GLN A 102 -8.45 -10.99 23.77
C GLN A 102 -8.37 -11.54 22.35
N VAL A 103 -7.16 -11.88 21.90
CA VAL A 103 -6.92 -12.52 20.60
C VAL A 103 -6.35 -13.93 20.77
N PRO A 104 -6.69 -14.86 19.87
CA PRO A 104 -6.05 -16.17 19.81
C PRO A 104 -4.51 -16.08 19.70
N ALA A 105 -3.81 -17.09 20.24
CA ALA A 105 -2.34 -17.10 20.31
C ALA A 105 -1.64 -17.22 18.94
N ASP A 106 -2.37 -17.59 17.90
CA ASP A 106 -1.91 -17.64 16.50
C ASP A 106 -1.96 -16.27 15.81
N ILE A 107 -2.62 -15.27 16.41
CA ILE A 107 -2.49 -13.89 15.98
C ILE A 107 -1.08 -13.41 16.32
N GLY A 108 -0.38 -12.86 15.32
CA GLY A 108 1.02 -12.43 15.41
C GLY A 108 1.25 -11.28 16.38
N ARG A 109 1.96 -10.23 15.93
CA ARG A 109 2.30 -9.14 16.86
C ARG A 109 1.09 -8.27 17.19
N ILE A 110 0.76 -8.19 18.48
CA ILE A 110 -0.33 -7.36 19.00
C ILE A 110 0.08 -5.86 18.98
N PRO A 111 -0.85 -4.95 18.63
CA PRO A 111 -0.63 -3.50 18.70
C PRO A 111 -0.61 -2.99 20.16
N GLY A 112 0.58 -2.87 20.76
CA GLY A 112 0.75 -2.47 22.18
C GLY A 112 1.30 -1.05 22.43
N LYS A 113 1.57 -0.27 21.38
CA LYS A 113 2.23 1.06 21.49
C LYS A 113 1.42 2.17 20.81
N ILE A 114 0.11 2.16 21.00
CA ILE A 114 -0.83 3.09 20.33
C ILE A 114 -0.66 4.51 20.89
N SER A 115 -0.57 4.67 22.21
CA SER A 115 -0.50 5.98 22.87
C SER A 115 0.92 6.48 23.16
N ILE A 116 1.95 5.83 22.63
CA ILE A 116 3.36 6.14 22.95
C ILE A 116 3.95 7.08 21.89
N GLY A 117 4.65 8.13 22.34
CA GLY A 117 5.26 9.14 21.46
C GLY A 117 4.18 9.93 20.72
N ASP A 118 4.38 10.15 19.42
CA ASP A 118 3.42 10.81 18.52
C ASP A 118 2.27 9.87 18.06
N GLY A 119 2.10 8.73 18.74
CA GLY A 119 1.13 7.68 18.41
C GLY A 119 1.71 6.58 17.52
N PHE A 120 1.39 5.32 17.83
CA PHE A 120 1.80 4.13 17.07
C PHE A 120 3.32 3.99 16.86
N SER A 121 4.13 4.53 17.77
CA SER A 121 5.59 4.58 17.60
C SER A 121 6.22 3.18 17.52
N GLY A 122 7.01 2.98 16.46
CA GLY A 122 7.75 1.73 16.22
C GLY A 122 6.88 0.55 15.79
N PHE A 123 5.65 0.77 15.31
CA PHE A 123 4.83 -0.30 14.74
C PHE A 123 5.51 -0.94 13.53
N SER A 124 5.73 -2.25 13.64
CA SER A 124 6.16 -3.06 12.50
C SER A 124 5.01 -3.30 11.52
N THR A 125 5.34 -3.70 10.29
CA THR A 125 4.34 -3.96 9.24
C THR A 125 3.31 -5.01 9.64
N ASP A 126 3.73 -6.04 10.39
CA ASP A 126 2.82 -7.07 10.93
C ASP A 126 1.84 -6.48 11.96
N GLN A 127 2.30 -5.54 12.80
CA GLN A 127 1.42 -4.85 13.74
C GLN A 127 0.42 -3.94 13.03
N TRP A 128 0.81 -3.26 11.94
CA TRP A 128 -0.12 -2.47 11.12
C TRP A 128 -1.19 -3.36 10.49
N LYS A 129 -0.81 -4.53 9.98
CA LYS A 129 -1.74 -5.52 9.45
C LYS A 129 -2.72 -6.00 10.52
N THR A 130 -2.22 -6.45 11.67
CA THR A 130 -3.06 -6.91 12.79
C THR A 130 -3.97 -5.79 13.28
N PHE A 131 -3.45 -4.57 13.41
CA PHE A 131 -4.22 -3.40 13.79
C PHE A 131 -5.38 -3.16 12.82
N MET A 132 -5.12 -3.09 11.51
CA MET A 132 -6.17 -2.82 10.53
C MET A 132 -7.23 -3.92 10.43
N LEU A 133 -6.81 -5.19 10.53
CA LEU A 133 -7.74 -6.31 10.35
C LEU A 133 -8.62 -6.57 11.59
N ILE A 134 -8.10 -6.32 12.80
CA ILE A 134 -8.75 -6.77 14.04
C ILE A 134 -9.14 -5.58 14.93
N TYR A 135 -8.23 -4.62 15.12
CA TYR A 135 -8.37 -3.61 16.17
C TYR A 135 -9.00 -2.31 15.68
N ALA A 136 -8.68 -1.86 14.47
CA ALA A 136 -8.96 -0.51 14.01
C ALA A 136 -10.46 -0.19 14.16
N THR A 137 -11.35 -0.99 13.58
CA THR A 137 -12.79 -0.78 13.70
C THR A 137 -13.29 -0.72 15.15
N PRO A 138 -13.14 -1.77 15.99
CA PRO A 138 -13.73 -1.75 17.33
C PRO A 138 -13.17 -0.65 18.23
N ILE A 139 -11.90 -0.26 18.07
CA ILE A 139 -11.28 0.70 19.00
C ILE A 139 -11.36 2.15 18.53
N THR A 140 -11.53 2.43 17.23
CA THR A 140 -11.57 3.81 16.69
C THR A 140 -12.92 4.28 16.18
N TRP A 141 -13.88 3.38 15.92
CA TRP A 141 -15.11 3.72 15.17
C TRP A 141 -15.83 4.97 15.68
N ASN A 142 -16.16 5.01 16.98
CA ASN A 142 -16.90 6.12 17.58
C ASN A 142 -16.05 7.35 17.92
N LEU A 143 -14.75 7.31 17.65
CA LEU A 143 -13.84 8.46 17.80
C LEU A 143 -13.72 9.25 16.48
N LEU A 144 -14.07 8.61 15.37
CA LEU A 144 -14.01 9.17 14.03
C LEU A 144 -15.36 9.74 13.59
N LYS A 145 -15.34 10.81 12.79
CA LYS A 145 -16.52 11.33 12.10
C LYS A 145 -16.92 10.41 10.95
N GLU A 146 -18.14 10.58 10.45
CA GLU A 146 -18.72 9.70 9.41
C GLU A 146 -17.82 9.56 8.16
N THR A 147 -17.18 10.65 7.71
CA THR A 147 -16.26 10.59 6.57
C THR A 147 -15.06 9.68 6.84
N ASP A 148 -14.45 9.80 8.01
CA ASP A 148 -13.31 8.99 8.43
C ASP A 148 -13.69 7.53 8.71
N GLN A 149 -14.90 7.29 9.20
CA GLN A 149 -15.47 5.96 9.33
C GLN A 149 -15.62 5.27 7.96
N ARG A 150 -16.03 6.01 6.91
CA ARG A 150 -16.09 5.46 5.54
C ARG A 150 -14.70 5.15 4.98
N ILE A 151 -13.71 6.00 5.24
CA ILE A 151 -12.29 5.75 4.89
C ILE A 151 -11.82 4.45 5.56
N LEU A 152 -12.01 4.33 6.88
CA LEU A 152 -11.65 3.15 7.65
C LEU A 152 -12.38 1.90 7.13
N ALA A 153 -13.70 1.96 6.95
CA ALA A 153 -14.52 0.83 6.51
C ALA A 153 -14.10 0.31 5.14
N ASN A 154 -13.88 1.21 4.17
CA ASN A 154 -13.39 0.83 2.85
C ASN A 154 -12.02 0.18 2.94
N PHE A 155 -11.08 0.78 3.68
CA PHE A 155 -9.72 0.26 3.78
C PHE A 155 -9.64 -1.09 4.50
N VAL A 156 -10.39 -1.26 5.61
CA VAL A 156 -10.49 -2.54 6.33
C VAL A 156 -11.12 -3.61 5.45
N ARG A 157 -12.17 -3.28 4.69
CA ARG A 157 -12.80 -4.23 3.76
C ARG A 157 -11.83 -4.67 2.67
N VAL A 158 -11.08 -3.74 2.09
CA VAL A 158 -10.02 -4.04 1.11
C VAL A 158 -8.98 -4.98 1.71
N CYS A 159 -8.47 -4.67 2.91
CA CYS A 159 -7.46 -5.51 3.57
C CYS A 159 -7.99 -6.93 3.82
N ASN A 160 -9.24 -7.06 4.29
CA ASN A 160 -9.85 -8.37 4.52
C ASN A 160 -9.95 -9.22 3.25
N ILE A 161 -10.31 -8.61 2.11
CA ILE A 161 -10.37 -9.34 0.84
C ILE A 161 -8.97 -9.71 0.34
N LEU A 162 -8.06 -8.74 0.32
CA LEU A 162 -6.75 -8.87 -0.34
C LEU A 162 -5.75 -9.72 0.44
N VAL A 163 -5.92 -9.89 1.75
CA VAL A 163 -5.06 -10.75 2.59
C VAL A 163 -5.46 -12.23 2.51
N CYS A 164 -6.65 -12.55 1.98
CA CYS A 164 -7.09 -13.94 1.86
C CYS A 164 -6.14 -14.76 0.97
N ARG A 165 -5.91 -16.03 1.37
CA ARG A 165 -5.12 -16.99 0.58
C ARG A 165 -5.79 -17.37 -0.73
N ILE A 166 -7.12 -17.30 -0.76
CA ILE A 166 -7.94 -17.57 -1.93
C ILE A 166 -8.84 -16.35 -2.10
N VAL A 167 -8.74 -15.68 -3.25
CA VAL A 167 -9.51 -14.47 -3.55
C VAL A 167 -10.30 -14.72 -4.83
N SER A 168 -11.60 -14.49 -4.78
CA SER A 168 -12.44 -14.59 -5.98
C SER A 168 -12.29 -13.35 -6.87
N ILE A 169 -12.57 -13.49 -8.16
CA ILE A 169 -12.57 -12.37 -9.11
C ILE A 169 -13.55 -11.28 -8.66
N ASN A 170 -14.73 -11.66 -8.15
CA ASN A 170 -15.70 -10.72 -7.62
C ASN A 170 -15.17 -10.01 -6.36
N GLY A 171 -14.43 -10.71 -5.51
CA GLY A 171 -13.71 -10.11 -4.38
C GLY A 171 -12.71 -9.07 -4.85
N LEU A 172 -11.89 -9.38 -5.86
CA LEU A 172 -10.94 -8.41 -6.44
C LEU A 172 -11.64 -7.18 -7.04
N LYS A 173 -12.76 -7.38 -7.74
CA LYS A 173 -13.59 -6.26 -8.23
C LYS A 173 -14.09 -5.39 -7.09
N GLU A 174 -14.62 -6.01 -6.03
CA GLU A 174 -15.06 -5.27 -4.84
C GLU A 174 -13.90 -4.50 -4.20
N ALA A 175 -12.75 -5.14 -3.99
CA ALA A 175 -11.57 -4.50 -3.42
C ALA A 175 -11.11 -3.31 -4.26
N HIS A 176 -11.09 -3.44 -5.59
CA HIS A 176 -10.74 -2.33 -6.48
C HIS A 176 -11.73 -1.17 -6.38
N THR A 177 -13.05 -1.44 -6.41
CA THR A 177 -14.08 -0.41 -6.24
C THR A 177 -13.97 0.28 -4.88
N ARG A 178 -13.69 -0.46 -3.80
CA ARG A 178 -13.50 0.06 -2.44
C ARG A 178 -12.24 0.91 -2.32
N LEU A 179 -11.15 0.54 -2.99
CA LEU A 179 -9.92 1.33 -3.07
C LEU A 179 -10.16 2.66 -3.79
N LEU A 180 -10.88 2.64 -4.92
CA LEU A 180 -11.26 3.87 -5.62
C LEU A 180 -12.15 4.77 -4.75
N ALA A 181 -13.11 4.19 -4.04
CA ALA A 181 -13.96 4.93 -3.11
C ALA A 181 -13.12 5.55 -1.98
N LEU A 182 -12.22 4.78 -1.36
CA LEU A 182 -11.30 5.25 -0.33
C LEU A 182 -10.50 6.48 -0.80
N VAL A 183 -9.87 6.39 -1.96
CA VAL A 183 -9.02 7.44 -2.51
C VAL A 183 -9.83 8.71 -2.83
N LYS A 184 -11.05 8.54 -3.39
CA LYS A 184 -11.97 9.67 -3.65
C LYS A 184 -12.48 10.32 -2.35
N GLU A 185 -12.77 9.54 -1.31
CA GLU A 185 -13.15 10.08 0.01
C GLU A 185 -12.00 10.91 0.60
N ILE A 186 -10.75 10.42 0.49
CA ILE A 186 -9.56 11.14 0.95
C ILE A 186 -9.36 12.44 0.17
N GLU A 187 -9.42 12.40 -1.17
CA GLU A 187 -9.27 13.59 -2.00
C GLU A 187 -10.33 14.65 -1.66
N ARG A 188 -11.57 14.22 -1.39
CA ARG A 188 -12.68 15.12 -1.09
C ARG A 188 -12.57 15.76 0.30
N GLU A 189 -12.24 14.98 1.32
CA GLU A 189 -12.16 15.46 2.71
C GLU A 189 -10.88 16.26 2.98
N TYR A 190 -9.75 15.80 2.44
CA TYR A 190 -8.42 16.32 2.79
C TYR A 190 -7.73 17.08 1.65
N GLY A 191 -8.33 17.08 0.46
CA GLY A 191 -7.82 17.75 -0.73
C GLY A 191 -6.77 16.94 -1.50
N PRO A 192 -6.49 17.35 -2.76
CA PRO A 192 -5.61 16.61 -3.67
C PRO A 192 -4.15 16.54 -3.20
N LYS A 193 -3.70 17.47 -2.35
CA LYS A 193 -2.33 17.47 -1.79
C LYS A 193 -2.07 16.30 -0.85
N LYS A 194 -3.12 15.67 -0.32
CA LYS A 194 -3.02 14.49 0.53
C LYS A 194 -3.06 13.18 -0.28
N ILE A 195 -3.10 13.24 -1.60
CA ILE A 195 -2.93 12.05 -2.42
C ILE A 195 -1.44 11.72 -2.55
N SER A 196 -1.02 10.66 -1.87
CA SER A 196 0.35 10.15 -1.97
C SER A 196 0.55 9.21 -3.17
N PRO A 197 1.77 9.06 -3.69
CA PRO A 197 2.06 8.06 -4.74
C PRO A 197 1.67 6.63 -4.34
N ASN A 198 1.74 6.28 -3.05
CA ASN A 198 1.34 4.96 -2.57
C ASN A 198 -0.16 4.70 -2.70
N LEU A 199 -1.01 5.74 -2.59
CA LEU A 199 -2.45 5.63 -2.86
C LEU A 199 -2.74 5.40 -4.35
N HIS A 200 -1.87 5.88 -5.24
CA HIS A 200 -1.96 5.50 -6.66
C HIS A 200 -1.51 4.04 -6.85
N LEU A 201 -0.35 3.68 -6.29
CA LEU A 201 0.21 2.32 -6.44
C LEU A 201 -0.76 1.25 -5.94
N CYS A 202 -1.51 1.49 -4.88
CA CYS A 202 -2.45 0.47 -4.39
C CYS A 202 -3.59 0.15 -5.35
N LEU A 203 -3.96 1.06 -6.25
CA LEU A 203 -5.00 0.81 -7.26
C LEU A 203 -4.60 -0.33 -8.22
N HIS A 204 -3.29 -0.57 -8.37
CA HIS A 204 -2.72 -1.63 -9.20
C HIS A 204 -2.63 -2.98 -8.45
N LEU A 205 -2.88 -3.05 -7.15
CA LEU A 205 -2.76 -4.31 -6.38
C LEU A 205 -3.73 -5.39 -6.86
N CYS A 206 -4.95 -5.01 -7.24
CA CYS A 206 -5.92 -5.96 -7.78
C CYS A 206 -5.45 -6.52 -9.13
N LYS A 207 -4.78 -5.70 -9.95
CA LYS A 207 -4.17 -6.15 -11.22
C LYS A 207 -2.98 -7.08 -10.96
N CYS A 208 -2.12 -6.75 -9.99
CA CYS A 208 -1.06 -7.66 -9.54
C CYS A 208 -1.64 -9.00 -9.08
N SER A 209 -2.78 -8.99 -8.38
CA SER A 209 -3.44 -10.22 -7.94
C SER A 209 -4.00 -11.06 -9.08
N LEU A 210 -4.41 -10.44 -10.19
CA LEU A 210 -4.85 -11.16 -11.39
C LEU A 210 -3.67 -11.78 -12.15
N ASP A 211 -2.53 -11.09 -12.19
CA ASP A 211 -1.37 -11.51 -12.97
C ASP A 211 -0.50 -12.54 -12.21
N TYR A 212 -0.39 -12.44 -10.87
CA TYR A 212 0.50 -13.25 -10.03
C TYR A 212 -0.21 -14.17 -9.02
N GLY A 213 -1.54 -14.14 -9.02
CA GLY A 213 -2.34 -14.83 -8.01
C GLY A 213 -2.49 -14.03 -6.71
N PRO A 214 -3.03 -14.63 -5.64
CA PRO A 214 -3.34 -13.93 -4.39
C PRO A 214 -2.13 -13.19 -3.82
N LEU A 215 -2.34 -11.99 -3.25
CA LEU A 215 -1.26 -11.16 -2.67
C LEU A 215 -0.39 -11.91 -1.64
N TYR A 216 -1.00 -12.85 -0.90
CA TYR A 216 -0.31 -13.75 0.01
C TYR A 216 0.85 -14.51 -0.63
N ALA A 217 0.79 -14.82 -1.93
CA ALA A 217 1.79 -15.62 -2.62
C ALA A 217 3.11 -14.87 -2.86
N PHE A 218 3.09 -13.53 -2.91
CA PHE A 218 4.25 -12.73 -3.29
C PHE A 218 4.57 -11.59 -2.31
N TRP A 219 3.86 -11.49 -1.19
CA TRP A 219 4.16 -10.50 -0.16
C TRP A 219 5.49 -10.76 0.57
N CYS A 220 6.17 -9.70 0.98
CA CYS A 220 7.54 -9.79 1.52
C CYS A 220 7.65 -10.20 3.01
N PHE A 221 6.56 -10.62 3.67
CA PHE A 221 6.61 -10.96 5.11
C PHE A 221 7.57 -12.13 5.40
N SER A 222 7.58 -13.16 4.55
CA SER A 222 8.44 -14.33 4.74
C SER A 222 9.91 -14.00 4.48
N THR A 223 10.19 -13.25 3.42
CA THR A 223 11.56 -12.86 3.02
C THR A 223 12.17 -11.91 4.04
N GLU A 224 11.43 -10.92 4.55
CA GLU A 224 11.91 -10.04 5.61
C GLU A 224 12.20 -10.78 6.92
N ARG A 225 11.35 -11.75 7.28
CA ARG A 225 11.60 -12.60 8.44
C ARG A 225 12.90 -13.39 8.29
N MET A 226 13.14 -13.97 7.11
CA MET A 226 14.39 -14.67 6.81
C MET A 226 15.60 -13.72 6.86
N ASN A 227 15.48 -12.52 6.29
CA ASN A 227 16.54 -11.51 6.38
C ASN A 227 16.86 -11.14 7.82
N GLY A 228 15.85 -11.02 8.68
CA GLY A 228 16.05 -10.79 10.12
C GLY A 228 16.79 -11.93 10.82
N LEU A 229 16.51 -13.18 10.45
CA LEU A 229 17.24 -14.35 10.98
C LEU A 229 18.70 -14.35 10.49
N LEU A 230 18.92 -14.13 9.20
CA LEU A 230 20.27 -14.06 8.60
C LEU A 230 21.10 -12.93 9.19
N GLY A 231 20.47 -11.77 9.47
CA GLY A 231 21.15 -10.63 10.11
C GLY A 231 21.75 -10.95 11.48
N ASN A 232 21.24 -11.95 12.20
CA ASN A 232 21.81 -12.40 13.47
C ASN A 232 23.08 -13.26 13.31
N PHE A 233 23.35 -13.79 12.11
CA PHE A 233 24.55 -14.58 11.82
C PHE A 233 25.69 -13.75 11.19
N VAL A 234 25.37 -12.56 10.69
CA VAL A 234 26.33 -11.65 10.03
C VAL A 234 26.82 -10.54 10.98
N ARG A 235 26.24 -10.44 12.18
CA ARG A 235 26.66 -9.54 13.27
C ARG A 235 27.45 -10.31 14.32
#